data_AF-A0A1F5UQE3-F1
#
_entry.id   AF-A0A1F5UQE3-F1
#
_cell.length_a   1.000
_cell.length_b   1.000
_cell.length_c   1.000
_cell.angle_alpha   90.00
_cell.angle_beta   90.00
_cell.angle_gamma   90.00
#
_symmetry.space_group_name_H-M   'P 1'
#
loop_
_entity.id
_entity.type
_entity.pdbx_description
1 polymer ?
#
loop_
_entity_poly.entity_id
_entity_poly.type
_entity_poly.pdbx_seq_one_letter_code
_entity_poly.pdbx_strand_id
1 'polypeptide(L)'
;MRKRTYADLLLDGLIVILLLVGLLLSLAILRVPMLGPPADPLIPLTASPPWYFLPFYFVLQTFAPNQGLFILLAFFVLLFAVPLFGRLRRPRRTHVRLLGLLVCALLIWLVRVAVGQENPDASCLVCHSEIKVDYLESVHAVFDVDCVACHGGDSSTLDLERAHDRTLGFRGVPSRDQIPQLCSSCHADPVRMKPYGLRTDQFAEYLTSKHGQRWKEGDPNVAICTDCHTAHRILPAYEPQSSINRQSVPDTCARCHSNAILMEPYGLAVDQAEAFKRGVHGVALLEQGNMKAPNCATCHGTHGAIPPGVEDITKVCGTCHINERRYFNASLHKKAMDEQKISECASCHGNHEVAPADTGRPLYATCNLCHLPDSKAVTLAEKLKVLLVGAQQAVEEAEAALIEAEAQAYEVSPYRSRMIEARAYLIEALPVQHSLDVAQIEELTRRARSISEDVRSQVHGLLSVRSLRLVGLALIWGYLVLTLIVILLYRRERRRG
;
A
#
# COMPACT_ATOMS: atom_id res chain seq x y z
N MET A 1 20.55 72.57 -12.32
CA MET A 1 20.62 71.17 -12.81
C MET A 1 21.88 71.01 -13.67
N ARG A 2 22.95 70.38 -13.13
CA ARG A 2 24.21 70.17 -13.88
C ARG A 2 23.96 69.09 -14.94
N LYS A 3 24.21 69.37 -16.23
CA LYS A 3 24.05 68.40 -17.32
C LYS A 3 24.98 67.21 -17.08
N ARG A 4 24.44 65.98 -17.01
CA ARG A 4 25.24 64.75 -16.94
C ARG A 4 26.16 64.69 -18.16
N THR A 5 27.45 64.43 -17.95
CA THR A 5 28.40 64.26 -19.05
C THR A 5 28.30 62.84 -19.62
N TYR A 6 28.69 62.63 -20.89
CA TYR A 6 28.75 61.30 -21.50
C TYR A 6 29.58 60.31 -20.67
N ALA A 7 30.63 60.79 -20.00
CA ALA A 7 31.45 59.99 -19.12
C ALA A 7 30.74 59.56 -17.81
N ASP A 8 29.81 60.37 -17.28
CA ASP A 8 28.96 59.95 -16.14
C ASP A 8 28.04 58.80 -16.54
N LEU A 9 27.53 58.79 -17.79
CA LEU A 9 26.70 57.72 -18.33
C LEU A 9 27.49 56.41 -18.52
N LEU A 10 28.74 56.50 -18.99
CA LEU A 10 29.63 55.34 -19.12
C LEU A 10 29.99 54.73 -17.75
N LEU A 11 30.22 55.56 -16.73
CA LEU A 11 30.47 55.11 -15.35
C LEU A 11 29.25 54.42 -14.75
N ASP A 12 28.05 54.97 -14.94
CA ASP A 12 26.81 54.34 -14.48
C ASP A 12 26.58 52.99 -15.21
N GLY A 13 26.88 52.93 -16.51
CA GLY A 13 26.84 51.68 -17.29
C GLY A 13 27.83 50.62 -16.80
N LEU A 14 29.07 51.02 -16.46
CA LEU A 14 30.09 50.11 -15.94
C LEU A 14 29.68 49.51 -14.57
N ILE A 15 29.09 50.33 -13.69
CA ILE A 15 28.58 49.86 -12.39
C ILE A 15 27.48 48.81 -12.58
N VAL A 16 26.53 49.07 -13.49
CA VAL A 16 25.45 48.13 -13.80
C VAL A 16 26.03 46.84 -14.38
N ILE A 17 26.98 46.91 -15.31
CA ILE A 17 27.65 45.73 -15.89
C ILE A 17 28.37 44.92 -14.80
N LEU A 18 29.13 45.55 -13.90
CA LEU A 18 29.83 44.86 -12.82
C LEU A 18 28.87 44.15 -11.84
N LEU A 19 27.75 44.79 -11.48
CA LEU A 19 26.72 44.17 -10.64
C LEU A 19 26.04 43.01 -11.35
N LEU A 20 25.79 43.13 -12.67
CA LEU A 20 25.16 42.10 -13.48
C LEU A 20 26.09 40.90 -13.69
N VAL A 21 27.39 41.14 -13.90
CA VAL A 21 28.43 40.10 -13.94
C VAL A 21 28.58 39.43 -12.58
N GLY A 22 28.60 40.18 -11.47
CA GLY A 22 28.62 39.61 -10.12
C GLY A 22 27.42 38.73 -9.83
N LEU A 23 26.21 39.17 -10.24
CA LEU A 23 24.99 38.39 -10.14
C LEU A 23 25.05 37.11 -11.00
N LEU A 24 25.50 37.21 -12.25
CA LEU A 24 25.63 36.06 -13.15
C LEU A 24 26.69 35.05 -12.67
N LEU A 25 27.82 35.51 -12.15
CA LEU A 25 28.85 34.66 -11.54
C LEU A 25 28.34 34.00 -10.26
N SER A 26 27.58 34.74 -9.44
CA SER A 26 26.95 34.18 -8.24
C SER A 26 25.95 33.10 -8.60
N LEU A 27 25.10 33.36 -9.61
CA LEU A 27 24.18 32.36 -10.12
C LEU A 27 24.95 31.16 -10.67
N ALA A 28 25.99 31.34 -11.48
CA ALA A 28 26.77 30.23 -12.05
C ALA A 28 27.55 29.40 -11.01
N ILE A 29 28.03 30.03 -9.92
CA ILE A 29 28.81 29.37 -8.86
C ILE A 29 27.91 28.71 -7.80
N LEU A 30 26.79 29.36 -7.43
CA LEU A 30 25.83 28.85 -6.44
C LEU A 30 24.80 27.90 -7.04
N ARG A 31 24.46 28.08 -8.31
CA ARG A 31 23.65 27.18 -9.13
C ARG A 31 24.44 26.88 -10.38
N VAL A 32 25.22 25.81 -10.39
CA VAL A 32 25.82 25.35 -11.65
C VAL A 32 24.68 25.20 -12.65
N PRO A 33 24.59 26.01 -13.72
CA PRO A 33 23.66 25.73 -14.78
C PRO A 33 24.26 24.52 -15.46
N MET A 34 23.79 23.34 -15.06
CA MET A 34 24.19 22.09 -15.69
C MET A 34 23.56 22.10 -17.08
N LEU A 35 24.27 22.71 -18.03
CA LEU A 35 24.23 22.26 -19.42
C LEU A 35 24.57 20.77 -19.32
N GLY A 36 23.63 19.90 -19.73
CA GLY A 36 23.74 18.45 -19.58
C GLY A 36 24.99 17.85 -20.25
N PRO A 37 25.05 16.52 -20.44
CA PRO A 37 26.21 15.91 -21.10
C PRO A 37 26.52 16.61 -22.44
N PRO A 38 27.81 16.78 -22.80
CA PRO A 38 28.20 17.39 -24.08
C PRO A 38 27.52 16.63 -25.23
N ALA A 39 26.91 17.37 -26.16
CA ALA A 39 26.16 16.77 -27.25
C ALA A 39 27.07 15.90 -28.12
N ASP A 40 26.65 14.65 -28.37
CA ASP A 40 27.28 13.79 -29.36
C ASP A 40 26.96 14.34 -30.76
N PRO A 41 27.94 14.79 -31.54
CA PRO A 41 27.71 15.38 -32.86
C PRO A 41 27.13 14.38 -33.88
N LEU A 42 26.97 13.11 -33.52
CA LEU A 42 26.41 12.06 -34.37
C LEU A 42 24.90 11.82 -34.15
N ILE A 43 24.27 12.49 -33.18
CA ILE A 43 22.83 12.31 -32.87
C ILE A 43 21.99 13.45 -33.51
N PRO A 44 20.85 13.16 -34.18
CA PRO A 44 20.01 14.18 -34.81
C PRO A 44 19.44 15.21 -33.83
N LEU A 45 19.35 16.47 -34.26
CA LEU A 45 18.92 17.67 -33.50
C LEU A 45 17.56 17.57 -32.78
N THR A 46 16.73 16.57 -33.06
CA THR A 46 15.43 16.32 -32.41
C THR A 46 15.54 15.86 -30.95
N ALA A 47 16.75 15.55 -30.46
CA ALA A 47 17.03 15.16 -29.08
C ALA A 47 18.00 16.12 -28.34
N SER A 48 18.06 17.40 -28.76
CA SER A 48 18.96 18.38 -28.14
C SER A 48 18.42 18.83 -26.76
N PRO A 49 19.28 19.02 -25.73
CA PRO A 49 18.78 19.38 -24.41
C PRO A 49 18.26 20.85 -24.36
N PRO A 50 17.36 21.18 -23.42
CA PRO A 50 16.62 22.46 -23.39
C PRO A 50 17.47 23.73 -23.30
N TRP A 51 18.76 23.60 -22.97
CA TRP A 51 19.65 24.74 -22.73
C TRP A 51 20.05 25.52 -23.99
N TYR A 52 19.63 25.09 -25.19
CA TYR A 52 19.77 25.88 -26.42
C TYR A 52 18.96 27.19 -26.39
N PHE A 53 17.95 27.30 -25.51
CA PHE A 53 17.11 28.49 -25.37
C PHE A 53 17.36 29.18 -24.03
N LEU A 54 18.28 30.15 -24.07
CA LEU A 54 18.61 31.13 -23.03
C LEU A 54 17.36 31.89 -22.49
N PRO A 55 17.49 32.72 -21.44
CA PRO A 55 16.80 32.70 -20.13
C PRO A 55 15.25 32.79 -20.11
N PHE A 56 14.59 32.99 -21.25
CA PHE A 56 13.12 33.08 -21.33
C PHE A 56 12.42 31.77 -20.98
N TYR A 57 13.06 30.63 -21.26
CA TYR A 57 12.51 29.31 -20.90
C TYR A 57 12.38 29.12 -19.38
N PHE A 58 13.33 29.66 -18.60
CA PHE A 58 13.28 29.63 -17.13
C PHE A 58 12.17 30.52 -16.54
N VAL A 59 11.81 31.63 -17.21
CA VAL A 59 10.68 32.49 -16.80
C VAL A 59 9.33 31.82 -17.06
N LEU A 60 9.25 30.95 -18.07
CA LEU A 60 8.04 30.18 -18.36
C LEU A 60 7.86 29.00 -17.40
N GLN A 61 8.95 28.42 -16.87
CA GLN A 61 8.89 27.38 -15.84
C GLN A 61 8.47 27.88 -14.45
N THR A 62 8.53 29.20 -14.20
CA THR A 62 8.04 29.80 -12.94
C THR A 62 6.51 29.82 -12.80
N PHE A 63 5.76 29.50 -13.84
CA PHE A 63 4.29 29.43 -13.82
C PHE A 63 3.82 28.00 -14.14
N ALA A 64 2.79 27.51 -13.44
CA ALA A 64 2.25 26.17 -13.67
C ALA A 64 1.78 26.01 -15.13
N PRO A 65 1.92 24.82 -15.76
CA PRO A 65 1.79 24.61 -17.22
C PRO A 65 0.46 25.10 -17.84
N ASN A 66 -0.58 25.26 -17.04
CA ASN A 66 -1.95 25.47 -17.51
C ASN A 66 -2.46 26.93 -17.34
N GLN A 67 -1.68 27.83 -16.74
CA GLN A 67 -2.18 29.19 -16.42
C GLN A 67 -1.81 30.26 -17.45
N GLY A 68 -0.63 30.16 -18.08
CA GLY A 68 -0.18 31.16 -19.06
C GLY A 68 -1.04 31.20 -20.33
N LEU A 69 -1.51 30.05 -20.80
CA LEU A 69 -2.36 29.94 -21.99
C LEU A 69 -3.80 30.46 -21.73
N PHE A 70 -4.32 30.25 -20.52
CA PHE A 70 -5.68 30.66 -20.12
C PHE A 70 -5.85 32.18 -20.06
N ILE A 71 -4.83 32.90 -19.59
CA ILE A 71 -4.86 34.36 -19.49
C ILE A 71 -4.83 35.01 -20.87
N LEU A 72 -4.04 34.46 -21.80
CA LEU A 72 -3.97 34.89 -23.19
C LEU A 72 -5.29 34.62 -23.95
N LEU A 73 -5.91 33.46 -23.73
CA LEU A 73 -7.21 33.10 -24.32
C LEU A 73 -8.39 33.92 -23.75
N ALA A 74 -8.41 34.17 -22.44
CA ALA A 74 -9.47 34.96 -21.79
C ALA A 74 -9.51 36.40 -22.31
N PHE A 75 -8.34 36.99 -22.61
CA PHE A 75 -8.24 38.32 -23.22
C PHE A 75 -8.84 38.37 -24.64
N PHE A 76 -8.64 37.32 -25.45
CA PHE A 76 -9.22 37.22 -26.78
C PHE A 76 -10.72 36.93 -26.77
N VAL A 77 -11.22 36.09 -25.84
CA VAL A 77 -12.65 35.78 -25.72
C VAL A 77 -13.46 37.02 -25.32
N LEU A 78 -12.94 37.84 -24.40
CA LEU A 78 -13.58 39.10 -23.98
C LEU A 78 -13.65 40.14 -25.11
N LEU A 79 -12.69 40.15 -26.03
CA LEU A 79 -12.67 41.09 -27.15
C LEU A 79 -13.73 40.77 -28.24
N PHE A 80 -14.17 39.51 -28.35
CA PHE A 80 -15.07 39.04 -29.42
C PHE A 80 -16.47 38.58 -28.96
N ALA A 81 -16.71 38.34 -27.67
CA ALA A 81 -17.99 37.83 -27.17
C ALA A 81 -19.05 38.90 -26.87
N VAL A 82 -18.65 40.16 -26.68
CA VAL A 82 -19.56 41.27 -26.30
C VAL A 82 -20.58 41.67 -27.40
N PRO A 83 -20.31 41.52 -28.72
CA PRO A 83 -21.32 41.84 -29.75
C PRO A 83 -22.41 40.77 -29.96
N LEU A 84 -22.30 39.57 -29.39
CA LEU A 84 -23.19 38.43 -29.69
C LEU A 84 -24.45 38.34 -28.80
N PHE A 85 -24.51 39.07 -27.69
CA PHE A 85 -25.68 39.06 -26.79
C PHE A 85 -26.83 39.98 -27.21
N GLY A 86 -26.70 40.71 -28.33
CA GLY A 86 -27.70 41.68 -28.81
C GLY A 86 -28.81 41.12 -29.73
N ARG A 87 -28.75 39.84 -30.14
CA ARG A 87 -29.71 39.27 -31.10
C ARG A 87 -30.06 37.83 -30.78
N LEU A 88 -31.09 37.60 -29.96
CA LEU A 88 -32.01 36.45 -30.11
C LEU A 88 -33.29 36.72 -29.33
N ARG A 89 -34.27 37.25 -30.07
CA ARG A 89 -35.64 37.57 -29.64
C ARG A 89 -36.53 36.32 -29.83
N ARG A 90 -37.24 35.93 -28.77
CA ARG A 90 -38.50 35.13 -28.68
C ARG A 90 -38.45 33.62 -28.99
N PRO A 91 -38.66 32.73 -27.99
CA PRO A 91 -39.08 31.35 -28.22
C PRO A 91 -40.63 31.26 -28.31
N ARG A 92 -41.13 30.51 -29.30
CA ARG A 92 -42.57 30.25 -29.51
C ARG A 92 -43.12 29.32 -28.41
N ARG A 93 -44.27 29.70 -27.83
CA ARG A 93 -45.02 29.07 -26.71
C ARG A 93 -45.36 27.57 -26.85
N THR A 94 -45.15 26.96 -28.01
CA THR A 94 -45.53 25.56 -28.30
C THR A 94 -44.52 24.53 -27.78
N HIS A 95 -43.22 24.84 -27.75
CA HIS A 95 -42.20 23.90 -27.27
C HIS A 95 -42.21 23.70 -25.75
N VAL A 96 -42.64 24.71 -24.99
CA VAL A 96 -42.71 24.67 -23.52
C VAL A 96 -43.82 23.73 -23.03
N ARG A 97 -44.94 23.63 -23.76
CA ARG A 97 -46.09 22.77 -23.38
C ARG A 97 -45.82 21.29 -23.61
N LEU A 98 -45.11 20.94 -24.68
CA LEU A 98 -44.76 19.56 -25.00
C LEU A 98 -43.73 18.99 -24.02
N LEU A 99 -42.76 19.82 -23.62
CA LEU A 99 -41.77 19.48 -22.60
C LEU A 99 -42.43 19.24 -21.23
N GLY A 100 -43.41 20.07 -20.84
CA GLY A 100 -44.15 19.91 -19.58
C GLY A 100 -44.94 18.60 -19.51
N LEU A 101 -45.56 18.15 -20.59
CA LEU A 101 -46.32 16.88 -20.63
C LEU A 101 -45.39 15.66 -20.54
N LEU A 102 -44.24 15.69 -21.21
CA LEU A 102 -43.22 14.63 -21.12
C LEU A 102 -42.63 14.53 -19.70
N VAL A 103 -42.39 15.66 -19.04
CA VAL A 103 -41.92 15.69 -17.65
C VAL A 103 -42.98 15.12 -16.70
N CYS A 104 -44.26 15.46 -16.86
CA CYS A 104 -45.32 14.89 -16.03
C CYS A 104 -45.48 13.37 -16.23
N ALA A 105 -45.39 12.88 -17.47
CA ALA A 105 -45.47 11.44 -17.76
C ALA A 105 -44.28 10.67 -17.15
N LEU A 106 -43.07 11.25 -17.21
CA LEU A 106 -41.87 10.70 -16.58
C LEU A 106 -42.00 10.69 -15.04
N LEU A 107 -42.55 11.74 -14.44
CA LEU A 107 -42.78 11.81 -12.99
C LEU A 107 -43.82 10.78 -12.52
N ILE A 108 -44.89 10.55 -13.28
CA ILE A 108 -45.88 9.51 -12.96
C ILE A 108 -45.27 8.11 -13.07
N TRP A 109 -44.42 7.88 -14.08
CA TRP A 109 -43.68 6.62 -14.21
C TRP A 109 -42.69 6.42 -13.05
N LEU A 110 -41.95 7.45 -12.66
CA LEU A 110 -41.04 7.39 -11.51
C LEU A 110 -41.77 7.15 -10.18
N VAL A 111 -42.95 7.74 -9.98
CA VAL A 111 -43.78 7.48 -8.78
C VAL A 111 -44.27 6.04 -8.74
N ARG A 112 -44.61 5.44 -9.90
CA ARG A 112 -44.99 4.02 -9.98
C ARG A 112 -43.82 3.07 -9.70
N VAL A 113 -42.59 3.48 -10.00
CA VAL A 113 -41.38 2.72 -9.64
C VAL A 113 -41.04 2.91 -8.15
N ALA A 114 -41.36 4.07 -7.58
CA ALA A 114 -41.09 4.39 -6.17
C ALA A 114 -42.10 3.76 -5.18
N VAL A 115 -43.35 3.52 -5.60
CA VAL A 115 -44.31 2.71 -4.83
C VAL A 115 -43.99 1.24 -5.10
N GLY A 116 -42.98 0.73 -4.41
CA GLY A 116 -42.65 -0.69 -4.40
C GLY A 116 -43.87 -1.51 -3.99
N GLN A 117 -44.12 -2.59 -4.72
CA GLN A 117 -45.00 -3.66 -4.25
C GLN A 117 -44.47 -4.10 -2.87
N GLU A 118 -45.31 -4.10 -1.84
CA GLU A 118 -44.98 -4.73 -0.57
C GLU A 118 -44.55 -6.16 -0.86
N ASN A 119 -43.29 -6.48 -0.55
CA ASN A 119 -42.78 -7.84 -0.70
C ASN A 119 -43.54 -8.74 0.30
N PRO A 120 -44.34 -9.73 -0.15
CA PRO A 120 -45.07 -10.64 0.73
C PRO A 120 -44.16 -11.38 1.73
N ASP A 121 -42.88 -11.51 1.39
CA ASP A 121 -41.84 -12.21 2.16
C ASP A 121 -41.47 -11.50 3.49
N ALA A 122 -42.03 -10.31 3.75
CA ALA A 122 -41.78 -9.53 4.96
C ALA A 122 -42.80 -9.78 6.10
N SER A 123 -43.75 -10.72 5.94
CA SER A 123 -44.78 -11.00 6.96
C SER A 123 -44.16 -11.40 8.31
N CYS A 124 -43.11 -12.23 8.30
CA CYS A 124 -42.41 -12.67 9.50
C CYS A 124 -41.79 -11.47 10.25
N LEU A 125 -41.27 -10.48 9.52
CA LEU A 125 -40.60 -9.29 10.06
C LEU A 125 -41.58 -8.27 10.68
N VAL A 126 -42.90 -8.45 10.47
CA VAL A 126 -43.92 -7.66 11.17
C VAL A 126 -43.92 -8.01 12.66
N CYS A 127 -43.79 -9.29 12.99
CA CYS A 127 -43.73 -9.78 14.36
C CYS A 127 -42.30 -9.90 14.88
N HIS A 128 -41.37 -10.40 14.07
CA HIS A 128 -39.94 -10.55 14.40
C HIS A 128 -39.13 -9.31 14.02
N SER A 129 -39.58 -8.15 14.52
CA SER A 129 -39.00 -6.86 14.18
C SER A 129 -37.55 -6.68 14.67
N GLU A 130 -37.14 -7.43 15.69
CA GLU A 130 -35.82 -7.38 16.31
C GLU A 130 -34.69 -7.84 15.37
N ILE A 131 -34.99 -8.76 14.45
CA ILE A 131 -34.01 -9.26 13.46
C ILE A 131 -34.11 -8.51 12.12
N LYS A 132 -35.08 -7.59 11.97
CA LYS A 132 -35.42 -6.99 10.67
C LYS A 132 -34.22 -6.28 10.03
N VAL A 133 -33.50 -5.48 10.79
CA VAL A 133 -32.35 -4.73 10.27
C VAL A 133 -31.24 -5.70 9.84
N ASP A 134 -30.89 -6.62 10.73
CA ASP A 134 -29.84 -7.62 10.49
C ASP A 134 -30.13 -8.45 9.24
N TYR A 135 -31.36 -8.96 9.11
CA TYR A 135 -31.79 -9.74 7.95
C TYR A 135 -31.75 -8.93 6.65
N LEU A 136 -32.30 -7.71 6.65
CA LEU A 136 -32.34 -6.88 5.44
C LEU A 136 -30.94 -6.47 4.93
N GLU A 137 -29.93 -6.47 5.80
CA GLU A 137 -28.54 -6.25 5.41
C GLU A 137 -27.84 -7.52 4.92
N SER A 138 -28.41 -8.70 5.15
CA SER A 138 -27.79 -9.96 4.78
C SER A 138 -27.79 -10.20 3.27
N VAL A 139 -26.79 -10.93 2.79
CA VAL A 139 -26.75 -11.41 1.40
C VAL A 139 -27.94 -12.30 1.05
N HIS A 140 -28.53 -12.98 2.04
CA HIS A 140 -29.71 -13.81 1.83
C HIS A 140 -30.94 -12.97 1.50
N ALA A 141 -31.14 -11.83 2.17
CA ALA A 141 -32.22 -10.91 1.80
C ALA A 141 -32.02 -10.30 0.40
N VAL A 142 -30.77 -10.03 0.00
CA VAL A 142 -30.44 -9.51 -1.35
C VAL A 142 -30.80 -10.51 -2.45
N PHE A 143 -30.76 -11.81 -2.16
CA PHE A 143 -31.04 -12.89 -3.11
C PHE A 143 -32.39 -13.60 -2.85
N ASP A 144 -33.32 -12.93 -2.17
CA ASP A 144 -34.68 -13.41 -1.90
C ASP A 144 -34.72 -14.78 -1.19
N VAL A 145 -33.76 -15.04 -0.30
CA VAL A 145 -33.76 -16.21 0.59
C VAL A 145 -34.47 -15.83 1.88
N ASP A 146 -35.76 -16.15 1.95
CA ASP A 146 -36.66 -15.73 3.02
C ASP A 146 -36.52 -16.53 4.33
N CYS A 147 -37.30 -16.14 5.34
CA CYS A 147 -37.28 -16.74 6.67
C CYS A 147 -37.62 -18.25 6.64
N VAL A 148 -38.59 -18.65 5.78
CA VAL A 148 -39.06 -20.04 5.73
C VAL A 148 -38.07 -20.95 5.02
N ALA A 149 -37.17 -20.43 4.20
CA ALA A 149 -36.06 -21.21 3.64
C ALA A 149 -35.17 -21.83 4.74
N CYS A 150 -35.00 -21.14 5.86
CA CYS A 150 -34.20 -21.62 7.00
C CYS A 150 -35.08 -22.24 8.11
N HIS A 151 -36.19 -21.59 8.46
CA HIS A 151 -37.04 -21.94 9.59
C HIS A 151 -38.27 -22.80 9.24
N GLY A 152 -38.61 -22.95 7.96
CA GLY A 152 -39.89 -23.52 7.50
C GLY A 152 -41.10 -22.65 7.87
N GLY A 153 -42.32 -23.16 7.66
CA GLY A 153 -43.56 -22.44 7.96
C GLY A 153 -44.18 -21.76 6.73
N ASP A 154 -44.98 -20.71 6.96
CA ASP A 154 -45.72 -19.98 5.93
C ASP A 154 -45.47 -18.47 6.02
N SER A 155 -44.69 -17.92 5.08
CA SER A 155 -44.42 -16.48 4.98
C SER A 155 -45.56 -15.70 4.32
N SER A 156 -46.65 -16.34 3.89
CA SER A 156 -47.77 -15.63 3.24
C SER A 156 -48.83 -15.09 4.20
N THR A 157 -48.69 -15.35 5.51
CA THR A 157 -49.72 -15.08 6.52
C THR A 157 -49.15 -14.40 7.77
N LEU A 158 -49.98 -13.58 8.42
CA LEU A 158 -49.71 -13.02 9.75
C LEU A 158 -50.40 -13.81 10.88
N ASP A 159 -51.16 -14.85 10.53
CA ASP A 159 -51.74 -15.76 11.52
C ASP A 159 -50.64 -16.62 12.14
N LEU A 160 -50.48 -16.53 13.46
CA LEU A 160 -49.36 -17.13 14.18
C LEU A 160 -49.34 -18.66 14.08
N GLU A 161 -50.51 -19.31 14.19
CA GLU A 161 -50.61 -20.77 14.15
C GLU A 161 -50.30 -21.29 12.76
N ARG A 162 -50.81 -20.62 11.73
CA ARG A 162 -50.56 -20.93 10.32
C ARG A 162 -49.10 -20.66 9.93
N ALA A 163 -48.54 -19.52 10.33
CA ALA A 163 -47.16 -19.14 10.01
C ALA A 163 -46.13 -20.12 10.60
N HIS A 164 -46.41 -20.65 11.80
CA HIS A 164 -45.56 -21.59 12.53
C HIS A 164 -46.05 -23.04 12.46
N ASP A 165 -46.86 -23.38 11.45
CA ASP A 165 -47.41 -24.72 11.31
C ASP A 165 -46.29 -25.74 11.03
N ARG A 166 -46.13 -26.69 11.95
CA ARG A 166 -45.13 -27.76 11.84
C ARG A 166 -45.37 -28.69 10.65
N THR A 167 -46.61 -28.78 10.16
CA THR A 167 -46.92 -29.57 8.95
C THR A 167 -46.33 -28.95 7.68
N LEU A 168 -46.01 -27.65 7.72
CA LEU A 168 -45.28 -26.92 6.68
C LEU A 168 -43.76 -26.93 6.90
N GLY A 169 -43.26 -27.84 7.73
CA GLY A 169 -41.83 -27.98 7.99
C GLY A 169 -41.25 -26.90 8.91
N PHE A 170 -42.10 -26.14 9.63
CA PHE A 170 -41.64 -25.20 10.64
C PHE A 170 -40.83 -25.91 11.72
N ARG A 171 -39.58 -25.47 11.90
CA ARG A 171 -38.60 -26.09 12.82
C ARG A 171 -38.19 -25.19 13.99
N GLY A 172 -38.72 -23.97 14.07
CA GLY A 172 -38.30 -22.98 15.06
C GLY A 172 -36.85 -22.54 14.84
N VAL A 173 -36.17 -22.12 15.91
CA VAL A 173 -34.74 -21.76 15.87
C VAL A 173 -33.91 -23.05 15.76
N PRO A 174 -33.14 -23.26 14.67
CA PRO A 174 -32.30 -24.44 14.51
C PRO A 174 -31.29 -24.55 15.65
N SER A 175 -31.12 -25.76 16.17
CA SER A 175 -30.10 -26.04 17.17
C SER A 175 -28.69 -26.04 16.56
N ARG A 176 -27.66 -25.82 17.38
CA ARG A 176 -26.26 -25.71 16.92
C ARG A 176 -25.80 -26.95 16.14
N ASP A 177 -26.25 -28.13 16.53
CA ASP A 177 -25.94 -29.40 15.85
C ASP A 177 -26.60 -29.51 14.47
N GLN A 178 -27.71 -28.80 14.22
CA GLN A 178 -28.44 -28.84 12.95
C GLN A 178 -27.96 -27.80 11.94
N ILE A 179 -27.32 -26.71 12.42
CA ILE A 179 -26.95 -25.56 11.58
C ILE A 179 -26.01 -25.95 10.43
N PRO A 180 -24.92 -26.74 10.62
CA PRO A 180 -24.05 -27.08 9.51
C PRO A 180 -24.76 -27.84 8.39
N GLN A 181 -25.64 -28.79 8.70
CA GLN A 181 -26.44 -29.47 7.67
C GLN A 181 -27.42 -28.51 6.99
N LEU A 182 -28.07 -27.63 7.76
CA LEU A 182 -29.00 -26.64 7.23
C LEU A 182 -28.33 -25.72 6.20
N CYS A 183 -27.14 -25.18 6.53
CA CYS A 183 -26.40 -24.37 5.57
C CYS A 183 -25.99 -25.22 4.35
N SER A 184 -25.52 -26.45 4.57
CA SER A 184 -25.07 -27.34 3.50
C SER A 184 -26.18 -27.78 2.55
N SER A 185 -27.45 -27.82 2.97
CA SER A 185 -28.56 -28.24 2.09
C SER A 185 -28.72 -27.34 0.87
N CYS A 186 -28.21 -26.12 0.94
CA CYS A 186 -28.10 -25.19 -0.18
C CYS A 186 -26.65 -25.01 -0.62
N HIS A 187 -25.74 -24.73 0.32
CA HIS A 187 -24.36 -24.36 0.02
C HIS A 187 -23.45 -25.54 -0.35
N ALA A 188 -23.93 -26.78 -0.30
CA ALA A 188 -23.25 -27.94 -0.87
C ALA A 188 -23.88 -28.42 -2.19
N ASP A 189 -24.96 -27.77 -2.65
CA ASP A 189 -25.66 -28.12 -3.90
C ASP A 189 -25.11 -27.30 -5.08
N PRO A 190 -24.38 -27.91 -6.03
CA PRO A 190 -23.81 -27.20 -7.18
C PRO A 190 -24.88 -26.67 -8.13
N VAL A 191 -26.06 -27.29 -8.21
CA VAL A 191 -27.15 -26.80 -9.06
C VAL A 191 -27.71 -25.51 -8.47
N ARG A 192 -27.93 -25.49 -7.15
CA ARG A 192 -28.47 -24.32 -6.45
C ARG A 192 -27.47 -23.17 -6.36
N MET A 193 -26.18 -23.45 -6.18
CA MET A 193 -25.14 -22.42 -6.00
C MET A 193 -24.53 -21.87 -7.29
N LYS A 194 -24.68 -22.58 -8.42
CA LYS A 194 -24.14 -22.17 -9.72
C LYS A 194 -24.58 -20.75 -10.17
N PRO A 195 -25.85 -20.33 -10.04
CA PRO A 195 -26.27 -18.97 -10.43
C PRO A 195 -25.54 -17.86 -9.66
N TYR A 196 -25.09 -18.16 -8.44
CA TYR A 196 -24.41 -17.22 -7.55
C TYR A 196 -22.88 -17.29 -7.67
N GLY A 197 -22.34 -18.23 -8.47
CA GLY A 197 -20.89 -18.43 -8.61
C GLY A 197 -20.20 -18.88 -7.33
N LEU A 198 -20.93 -19.50 -6.40
CA LEU A 198 -20.41 -19.94 -5.11
C LEU A 198 -19.85 -21.37 -5.19
N ARG A 199 -18.78 -21.63 -4.43
CA ARG A 199 -18.22 -22.98 -4.27
C ARG A 199 -19.10 -23.83 -3.36
N THR A 200 -19.08 -25.14 -3.56
CA THR A 200 -19.95 -26.11 -2.87
C THR A 200 -19.21 -27.20 -2.10
N ASP A 201 -17.89 -27.11 -2.05
CA ASP A 201 -17.00 -27.97 -1.28
C ASP A 201 -16.81 -27.50 0.17
N GLN A 202 -17.27 -26.30 0.53
CA GLN A 202 -17.00 -25.69 1.84
C GLN A 202 -17.47 -26.54 3.03
N PHE A 203 -18.61 -27.24 2.91
CA PHE A 203 -19.06 -28.15 3.96
C PHE A 203 -18.15 -29.39 4.07
N ALA A 204 -17.71 -29.94 2.95
CA ALA A 204 -16.76 -31.05 2.94
C ALA A 204 -15.39 -30.62 3.53
N GLU A 205 -14.91 -29.43 3.20
CA GLU A 205 -13.72 -28.83 3.82
C GLU A 205 -13.92 -28.68 5.34
N TYR A 206 -15.06 -28.14 5.79
CA TYR A 206 -15.40 -28.01 7.21
C TYR A 206 -15.27 -29.32 7.98
N LEU A 207 -15.74 -30.43 7.42
CA LEU A 207 -15.63 -31.75 8.05
C LEU A 207 -14.18 -32.24 8.21
N THR A 208 -13.22 -31.68 7.46
CA THR A 208 -11.79 -31.95 7.66
C THR A 208 -11.18 -31.16 8.82
N SER A 209 -11.77 -30.03 9.20
CA SER A 209 -11.29 -29.16 10.28
C SER A 209 -11.47 -29.79 11.66
N LYS A 210 -10.70 -29.32 12.66
CA LYS A 210 -10.89 -29.76 14.05
C LYS A 210 -12.26 -29.35 14.62
N HIS A 211 -12.81 -28.22 14.18
CA HIS A 211 -14.16 -27.81 14.53
C HIS A 211 -15.20 -28.79 13.98
N GLY A 212 -15.14 -29.13 12.69
CA GLY A 212 -16.08 -30.06 12.07
C GLY A 212 -15.94 -31.51 12.57
N GLN A 213 -14.73 -31.98 12.85
CA GLN A 213 -14.49 -33.29 13.45
C GLN A 213 -15.18 -33.42 14.81
N ARG A 214 -14.93 -32.47 15.72
CA ARG A 214 -15.52 -32.48 17.07
C ARG A 214 -17.03 -32.21 17.07
N TRP A 215 -17.51 -31.37 16.17
CA TRP A 215 -18.94 -31.16 15.98
C TRP A 215 -19.65 -32.47 15.60
N LYS A 216 -19.03 -33.28 14.71
CA LYS A 216 -19.54 -34.60 14.33
C LYS A 216 -19.53 -35.60 15.50
N GLU A 217 -18.62 -35.41 16.46
CA GLU A 217 -18.57 -36.17 17.72
C GLU A 217 -19.60 -35.67 18.76
N GLY A 218 -20.34 -34.60 18.46
CA GLY A 218 -21.39 -34.05 19.32
C GLY A 218 -20.91 -32.98 20.30
N ASP A 219 -19.72 -32.42 20.11
CA ASP A 219 -19.20 -31.32 20.93
C ASP A 219 -19.98 -30.02 20.61
N PRO A 220 -20.76 -29.45 21.56
CA PRO A 220 -21.55 -28.25 21.31
C PRO A 220 -20.71 -26.96 21.35
N ASN A 221 -19.48 -27.04 21.85
CA ASN A 221 -18.62 -25.90 22.17
C ASN A 221 -17.66 -25.52 21.03
N VAL A 222 -17.74 -26.20 19.89
CA VAL A 222 -16.90 -25.90 18.72
C VAL A 222 -17.60 -24.99 17.73
N ALA A 223 -16.80 -24.31 16.90
CA ALA A 223 -17.31 -23.36 15.93
C ALA A 223 -18.11 -24.06 14.81
N ILE A 224 -19.26 -23.46 14.49
CA ILE A 224 -20.13 -23.81 13.36
C ILE A 224 -20.26 -22.61 12.41
N CYS A 225 -20.98 -22.79 11.29
CA CYS A 225 -21.11 -21.80 10.22
C CYS A 225 -21.48 -20.40 10.75
N THR A 226 -22.45 -20.34 11.66
CA THR A 226 -22.99 -19.08 12.21
C THR A 226 -22.04 -18.40 13.20
N ASP A 227 -21.06 -19.10 13.77
CA ASP A 227 -20.09 -18.46 14.67
C ASP A 227 -19.16 -17.53 13.87
N CYS A 228 -18.83 -17.90 12.63
CA CYS A 228 -18.06 -17.05 11.71
C CYS A 228 -18.95 -16.11 10.90
N HIS A 229 -20.03 -16.60 10.27
CA HIS A 229 -20.86 -15.85 9.33
C HIS A 229 -22.01 -15.06 9.96
N THR A 230 -22.29 -15.26 11.25
CA THR A 230 -23.55 -14.87 11.93
C THR A 230 -24.77 -15.63 11.39
N ALA A 231 -25.94 -15.48 12.03
CA ALA A 231 -27.17 -16.15 11.63
C ALA A 231 -28.03 -15.28 10.70
N HIS A 232 -28.41 -14.08 11.15
CA HIS A 232 -29.33 -13.21 10.41
C HIS A 232 -28.65 -12.07 9.66
N ARG A 233 -27.39 -11.72 9.96
CA ARG A 233 -26.66 -10.63 9.30
C ARG A 233 -25.46 -11.17 8.51
N ILE A 234 -25.71 -12.13 7.63
CA ILE A 234 -24.66 -12.77 6.84
C ILE A 234 -24.16 -11.79 5.78
N LEU A 235 -22.97 -11.23 5.98
CA LEU A 235 -22.35 -10.25 5.08
C LEU A 235 -21.26 -10.90 4.21
N PRO A 236 -21.06 -10.43 2.97
CA PRO A 236 -20.01 -10.95 2.10
C PRO A 236 -18.61 -10.56 2.61
N ALA A 237 -17.59 -11.38 2.32
CA ALA A 237 -16.25 -11.24 2.89
C ALA A 237 -15.49 -9.97 2.48
N TYR A 238 -15.94 -9.26 1.43
CA TYR A 238 -15.33 -7.99 1.04
C TYR A 238 -15.90 -6.80 1.81
N GLU A 239 -17.03 -6.95 2.51
CA GLU A 239 -17.62 -5.86 3.28
C GLU A 239 -16.83 -5.62 4.58
N PRO A 240 -16.44 -4.39 4.91
CA PRO A 240 -15.67 -4.09 6.11
C PRO A 240 -16.35 -4.52 7.41
N GLN A 241 -17.69 -4.47 7.46
CA GLN A 241 -18.48 -4.87 8.63
C GLN A 241 -18.64 -6.40 8.77
N SER A 242 -18.24 -7.18 7.76
CA SER A 242 -18.34 -8.62 7.82
C SER A 242 -17.37 -9.21 8.85
N SER A 243 -17.86 -10.12 9.69
CA SER A 243 -17.02 -10.88 10.63
C SER A 243 -15.97 -11.75 9.92
N ILE A 244 -16.23 -12.13 8.68
CA ILE A 244 -15.28 -12.88 7.83
C ILE A 244 -14.46 -11.97 6.90
N ASN A 245 -14.54 -10.65 7.06
CA ASN A 245 -13.65 -9.74 6.34
C ASN A 245 -12.19 -10.03 6.69
N ARG A 246 -11.28 -9.85 5.73
CA ARG A 246 -9.85 -10.15 5.93
C ARG A 246 -9.28 -9.51 7.20
N GLN A 247 -9.64 -8.26 7.51
CA GLN A 247 -9.17 -7.55 8.71
C GLN A 247 -9.94 -7.94 9.98
N SER A 248 -11.19 -8.40 9.85
CA SER A 248 -12.02 -8.85 10.97
C SER A 248 -11.74 -10.30 11.40
N VAL A 249 -11.18 -11.13 10.51
CA VAL A 249 -10.89 -12.56 10.78
C VAL A 249 -10.09 -12.76 12.08
N PRO A 250 -9.00 -12.02 12.38
CA PRO A 250 -8.28 -12.16 13.65
C PRO A 250 -9.18 -12.01 14.88
N ASP A 251 -10.04 -10.98 14.89
CA ASP A 251 -10.97 -10.76 16.00
C ASP A 251 -12.10 -11.80 16.01
N THR A 252 -12.55 -12.26 14.84
CA THR A 252 -13.52 -13.36 14.73
C THR A 252 -13.00 -14.64 15.37
N CYS A 253 -11.74 -15.00 15.14
CA CYS A 253 -11.10 -16.14 15.79
C CYS A 253 -10.92 -15.89 17.30
N ALA A 254 -10.52 -14.67 17.69
CA ALA A 254 -10.25 -14.30 19.08
C ALA A 254 -11.49 -14.42 19.99
N ARG A 255 -12.70 -14.29 19.44
CA ARG A 255 -13.96 -14.49 20.20
C ARG A 255 -13.98 -15.79 21.00
N CYS A 256 -13.40 -16.86 20.45
CA CYS A 256 -13.27 -18.15 21.12
C CYS A 256 -11.82 -18.45 21.52
N HIS A 257 -10.85 -18.19 20.63
CA HIS A 257 -9.45 -18.52 20.86
C HIS A 257 -8.72 -17.58 21.83
N SER A 258 -9.35 -16.52 22.32
CA SER A 258 -8.84 -15.72 23.44
C SER A 258 -9.64 -15.92 24.73
N ASN A 259 -10.56 -16.89 24.76
CA ASN A 259 -11.36 -17.22 25.94
C ASN A 259 -10.75 -18.42 26.69
N ALA A 260 -10.13 -18.17 27.84
CA ALA A 260 -9.48 -19.21 28.66
C ALA A 260 -10.44 -20.30 29.11
N ILE A 261 -11.67 -19.95 29.48
CA ILE A 261 -12.67 -20.93 29.95
C ILE A 261 -13.08 -21.85 28.80
N LEU A 262 -13.29 -21.29 27.61
CA LEU A 262 -13.67 -22.09 26.44
C LEU A 262 -12.51 -22.95 25.94
N MET A 263 -11.26 -22.47 26.01
CA MET A 263 -10.09 -23.17 25.47
C MET A 263 -9.44 -24.19 26.43
N GLU A 264 -9.67 -24.08 27.74
CA GLU A 264 -9.10 -24.98 28.76
C GLU A 264 -9.39 -26.47 28.48
N PRO A 265 -10.64 -26.91 28.17
CA PRO A 265 -10.93 -28.33 27.90
C PRO A 265 -10.20 -28.89 26.67
N TYR A 266 -9.70 -28.01 25.79
CA TYR A 266 -8.97 -28.35 24.58
C TYR A 266 -7.45 -28.29 24.77
N GLY A 267 -6.97 -27.79 25.92
CA GLY A 267 -5.54 -27.59 26.19
C GLY A 267 -4.89 -26.57 25.25
N LEU A 268 -5.66 -25.60 24.76
CA LEU A 268 -5.17 -24.58 23.82
C LEU A 268 -4.78 -23.30 24.57
N ALA A 269 -3.68 -22.68 24.16
CA ALA A 269 -3.32 -21.34 24.62
C ALA A 269 -4.35 -20.29 24.14
N VAL A 270 -4.27 -19.06 24.66
CA VAL A 270 -5.26 -18.00 24.37
C VAL A 270 -4.69 -16.66 23.92
N ASP A 271 -3.38 -16.61 23.74
CA ASP A 271 -2.61 -15.42 23.40
C ASP A 271 -2.34 -15.29 21.89
N GLN A 272 -2.78 -16.24 21.06
CA GLN A 272 -2.42 -16.32 19.64
C GLN A 272 -2.91 -15.13 18.83
N ALA A 273 -4.10 -14.60 19.13
CA ALA A 273 -4.64 -13.43 18.43
C ALA A 273 -3.81 -12.18 18.71
N GLU A 274 -3.41 -11.96 19.98
CA GLU A 274 -2.58 -10.83 20.38
C GLU A 274 -1.14 -10.99 19.88
N ALA A 275 -0.61 -12.21 19.90
CA ALA A 275 0.66 -12.57 19.27
C ALA A 275 0.65 -12.25 17.77
N PHE A 276 -0.41 -12.64 17.06
CA PHE A 276 -0.59 -12.33 15.63
C PHE A 276 -0.60 -10.83 15.36
N LYS A 277 -1.34 -10.05 16.16
CA LYS A 277 -1.40 -8.58 16.02
C LYS A 277 -0.03 -7.92 16.16
N ARG A 278 0.82 -8.42 17.08
CA ARG A 278 2.21 -7.95 17.25
C ARG A 278 3.18 -8.43 16.17
N GLY A 279 2.90 -9.57 15.55
CA GLY A 279 3.72 -10.13 14.48
C GLY A 279 3.65 -9.30 13.18
N VAL A 280 4.63 -9.48 12.29
CA VAL A 280 4.72 -8.67 11.06
C VAL A 280 3.51 -8.74 10.15
N HIS A 281 2.84 -9.90 10.10
CA HIS A 281 1.65 -10.07 9.28
C HIS A 281 0.45 -9.32 9.87
N GLY A 282 0.29 -9.31 11.19
CA GLY A 282 -0.76 -8.55 11.87
C GLY A 282 -0.55 -7.05 11.70
N VAL A 283 0.66 -6.55 11.93
CA VAL A 283 1.02 -5.14 11.71
C VAL A 283 0.75 -4.73 10.25
N ALA A 284 1.19 -5.54 9.29
CA ALA A 284 0.95 -5.25 7.88
C ALA A 284 -0.55 -5.23 7.52
N LEU A 285 -1.34 -6.17 8.03
CA LEU A 285 -2.77 -6.26 7.72
C LEU A 285 -3.62 -5.19 8.41
N LEU A 286 -3.40 -5.01 9.71
CA LEU A 286 -4.28 -4.24 10.59
C LEU A 286 -3.85 -2.78 10.72
N GLU A 287 -2.55 -2.49 10.80
CA GLU A 287 -2.05 -1.13 10.96
C GLU A 287 -1.75 -0.47 9.62
N GLN A 288 -1.12 -1.20 8.69
CA GLN A 288 -0.73 -0.66 7.38
C GLN A 288 -1.83 -0.81 6.32
N GLY A 289 -2.91 -1.54 6.62
CA GLY A 289 -4.00 -1.79 5.68
C GLY A 289 -3.59 -2.62 4.45
N ASN A 290 -2.49 -3.37 4.53
CA ASN A 290 -2.01 -4.19 3.43
C ASN A 290 -2.87 -5.45 3.30
N MET A 291 -3.90 -5.39 2.45
CA MET A 291 -4.84 -6.50 2.24
C MET A 291 -4.19 -7.76 1.64
N LYS A 292 -2.95 -7.67 1.13
CA LYS A 292 -2.17 -8.83 0.67
C LYS A 292 -1.49 -9.58 1.81
N ALA A 293 -1.39 -8.98 3.00
CA ALA A 293 -0.86 -9.65 4.17
C ALA A 293 -1.79 -10.83 4.57
N PRO A 294 -1.22 -11.94 5.04
CA PRO A 294 -2.00 -13.10 5.47
C PRO A 294 -2.72 -12.81 6.80
N ASN A 295 -3.85 -13.48 7.01
CA ASN A 295 -4.57 -13.52 8.29
C ASN A 295 -4.62 -14.96 8.83
N CYS A 296 -5.31 -15.18 9.95
CA CYS A 296 -5.44 -16.49 10.60
C CYS A 296 -5.90 -17.58 9.61
N ALA A 297 -6.94 -17.29 8.82
CA ALA A 297 -7.49 -18.22 7.83
C ALA A 297 -6.59 -18.44 6.61
N THR A 298 -5.63 -17.56 6.36
CA THR A 298 -4.63 -17.75 5.30
C THR A 298 -3.66 -18.87 5.66
N CYS A 299 -3.32 -19.01 6.95
CA CYS A 299 -2.46 -20.09 7.44
C CYS A 299 -3.27 -21.35 7.76
N HIS A 300 -4.39 -21.22 8.48
CA HIS A 300 -5.18 -22.36 8.99
C HIS A 300 -6.29 -22.86 8.05
N GLY A 301 -6.53 -22.17 6.93
CA GLY A 301 -7.66 -22.46 6.04
C GLY A 301 -8.91 -21.66 6.42
N THR A 302 -9.78 -21.42 5.43
CA THR A 302 -11.03 -20.65 5.63
C THR A 302 -12.17 -21.51 6.14
N HIS A 303 -12.28 -22.74 5.64
CA HIS A 303 -13.26 -23.72 6.08
C HIS A 303 -12.63 -25.07 6.44
N GLY A 304 -11.44 -25.39 5.93
CA GLY A 304 -10.72 -26.65 6.21
C GLY A 304 -9.78 -26.61 7.41
N ALA A 305 -9.10 -27.74 7.66
CA ALA A 305 -8.02 -27.80 8.66
C ALA A 305 -6.75 -27.05 8.23
N ILE A 306 -6.51 -26.99 6.92
CA ILE A 306 -5.30 -26.47 6.28
C ILE A 306 -5.72 -25.89 4.91
N PRO A 307 -5.07 -24.83 4.39
CA PRO A 307 -5.32 -24.33 3.04
C PRO A 307 -5.12 -25.40 1.96
N PRO A 308 -5.88 -25.36 0.85
CA PRO A 308 -5.71 -26.30 -0.25
C PRO A 308 -4.28 -26.33 -0.81
N GLY A 309 -3.76 -27.52 -1.09
CA GLY A 309 -2.41 -27.70 -1.65
C GLY A 309 -1.26 -27.62 -0.64
N VAL A 310 -1.56 -27.50 0.66
CA VAL A 310 -0.57 -27.52 1.74
C VAL A 310 -0.73 -28.80 2.54
N GLU A 311 0.35 -29.59 2.65
CA GLU A 311 0.33 -30.89 3.36
C GLU A 311 0.27 -30.72 4.89
N ASP A 312 0.97 -29.72 5.42
CA ASP A 312 1.11 -29.47 6.86
C ASP A 312 1.22 -27.96 7.13
N ILE A 313 0.67 -27.52 8.26
CA ILE A 313 0.66 -26.11 8.67
C ILE A 313 2.07 -25.51 8.74
N THR A 314 3.11 -26.28 9.08
CA THR A 314 4.49 -25.77 9.15
C THR A 314 5.04 -25.41 7.76
N LYS A 315 4.43 -25.93 6.68
CA LYS A 315 4.85 -25.70 5.30
C LYS A 315 4.14 -24.51 4.64
N VAL A 316 3.15 -23.90 5.32
CA VAL A 316 2.31 -22.85 4.73
C VAL A 316 3.10 -21.59 4.37
N CYS A 317 4.19 -21.30 5.08
CA CYS A 317 5.02 -20.13 4.79
C CYS A 317 5.54 -20.14 3.34
N GLY A 318 5.88 -21.34 2.82
CA GLY A 318 6.46 -21.52 1.49
C GLY A 318 5.50 -21.28 0.33
N THR A 319 4.19 -21.12 0.58
CA THR A 319 3.24 -20.78 -0.50
C THR A 319 3.41 -19.35 -0.99
N CYS A 320 3.97 -18.47 -0.16
CA CYS A 320 4.26 -17.08 -0.49
C CYS A 320 5.78 -16.79 -0.45
N HIS A 321 6.49 -17.32 0.54
CA HIS A 321 7.95 -17.18 0.70
C HIS A 321 8.72 -18.24 -0.11
N ILE A 322 8.49 -18.24 -1.43
CA ILE A 322 8.94 -19.31 -2.33
C ILE A 322 10.48 -19.33 -2.43
N ASN A 323 11.12 -18.16 -2.48
CA ASN A 323 12.57 -18.07 -2.60
C ASN A 323 13.25 -18.50 -1.29
N GLU A 324 12.74 -18.03 -0.15
CA GLU A 324 13.22 -18.41 1.18
C GLU A 324 13.08 -19.93 1.36
N ARG A 325 11.93 -20.50 0.99
CA ARG A 325 11.71 -21.96 1.02
C ARG A 325 12.69 -22.71 0.12
N ARG A 326 12.94 -22.22 -1.10
CA ARG A 326 13.92 -22.81 -2.03
C ARG A 326 15.32 -22.84 -1.41
N TYR A 327 15.78 -21.74 -0.84
CA TYR A 327 17.11 -21.66 -0.24
C TYR A 327 17.19 -22.45 1.07
N PHE A 328 16.15 -22.42 1.91
CA PHE A 328 16.06 -23.27 3.10
C PHE A 328 16.19 -24.75 2.74
N ASN A 329 15.53 -25.19 1.67
CA ASN A 329 15.62 -26.58 1.19
C ASN A 329 17.02 -26.97 0.70
N ALA A 330 17.85 -26.00 0.29
CA ALA A 330 19.25 -26.23 -0.06
C ALA A 330 20.18 -26.23 1.18
N SER A 331 19.70 -25.81 2.34
CA SER A 331 20.48 -25.68 3.57
C SER A 331 20.60 -27.01 4.34
N LEU A 332 21.53 -27.03 5.30
CA LEU A 332 21.72 -28.15 6.23
C LEU A 332 20.51 -28.38 7.15
N HIS A 333 19.71 -27.34 7.42
CA HIS A 333 18.51 -27.46 8.26
C HIS A 333 17.37 -28.21 7.59
N LYS A 334 17.39 -28.37 6.26
CA LYS A 334 16.43 -29.21 5.54
C LYS A 334 16.41 -30.64 6.07
N LYS A 335 17.59 -31.21 6.32
CA LYS A 335 17.71 -32.57 6.87
C LYS A 335 17.11 -32.68 8.28
N ALA A 336 17.37 -31.69 9.14
CA ALA A 336 16.80 -31.66 10.49
C ALA A 336 15.26 -31.55 10.46
N MET A 337 14.71 -30.81 9.51
CA MET A 337 13.27 -30.72 9.27
C MET A 337 12.70 -32.06 8.78
N ASP A 338 13.36 -32.74 7.83
CA ASP A 338 12.92 -34.04 7.32
C ASP A 338 12.92 -35.12 8.43
N GLU A 339 13.86 -35.01 9.37
CA GLU A 339 13.93 -35.85 10.57
C GLU A 339 12.99 -35.38 11.70
N GLN A 340 12.10 -34.40 11.43
CA GLN A 340 11.13 -33.83 12.38
C GLN A 340 11.76 -33.27 13.68
N LYS A 341 13.03 -32.87 13.63
CA LYS A 341 13.74 -32.27 14.77
C LYS A 341 13.47 -30.78 14.92
N ILE A 342 13.01 -30.14 13.85
CA ILE A 342 12.64 -28.72 13.82
C ILE A 342 11.35 -28.52 13.02
N SER A 343 10.53 -27.57 13.45
CA SER A 343 9.30 -27.12 12.79
C SER A 343 9.58 -26.08 11.69
N GLU A 344 10.45 -26.41 10.75
CA GLU A 344 10.79 -25.58 9.58
C GLU A 344 11.02 -24.07 9.93
N CYS A 345 10.31 -23.16 9.25
CA CYS A 345 10.43 -21.71 9.39
C CYS A 345 10.08 -21.25 10.80
N ALA A 346 9.08 -21.87 11.42
CA ALA A 346 8.56 -21.46 12.73
C ALA A 346 9.58 -21.68 13.86
N SER A 347 10.57 -22.56 13.66
CA SER A 347 11.63 -22.78 14.65
C SER A 347 12.53 -21.56 14.83
N CYS A 348 12.67 -20.74 13.78
CA CYS A 348 13.48 -19.52 13.83
C CYS A 348 12.61 -18.25 13.94
N HIS A 349 11.51 -18.20 13.19
CA HIS A 349 10.69 -17.00 13.03
C HIS A 349 9.46 -16.96 13.95
N GLY A 350 9.11 -18.05 14.63
CA GLY A 350 7.83 -18.18 15.31
C GLY A 350 6.67 -18.44 14.33
N ASN A 351 5.44 -18.53 14.86
CA ASN A 351 4.24 -18.88 14.08
C ASN A 351 3.14 -17.81 14.17
N HIS A 352 2.69 -17.43 15.38
CA HIS A 352 1.68 -16.40 15.58
C HIS A 352 2.32 -15.02 15.72
N GLU A 353 3.33 -14.86 16.58
CA GLU A 353 4.15 -13.64 16.67
C GLU A 353 5.35 -13.74 15.73
N VAL A 354 5.08 -13.79 14.42
CA VAL A 354 6.15 -13.94 13.41
C VAL A 354 7.10 -12.75 13.49
N ALA A 355 8.36 -13.04 13.75
CA ALA A 355 9.41 -12.05 13.90
C ALA A 355 9.71 -11.32 12.57
N PRO A 356 10.00 -10.01 12.60
CA PRO A 356 10.39 -9.27 11.40
C PRO A 356 11.70 -9.78 10.80
N ALA A 357 11.78 -9.69 9.48
CA ALA A 357 12.99 -10.05 8.75
C ALA A 357 14.12 -9.01 8.93
N ASP A 358 13.81 -7.75 9.26
CA ASP A 358 14.75 -6.62 9.17
C ASP A 358 15.06 -5.89 10.49
N THR A 359 14.21 -5.89 11.51
CA THR A 359 14.29 -4.91 12.62
C THR A 359 15.36 -5.14 13.70
N GLY A 360 16.40 -5.94 13.48
CA GLY A 360 17.57 -5.85 14.38
C GLY A 360 18.44 -7.09 14.56
N ARG A 361 18.59 -7.93 13.54
CA ARG A 361 19.40 -9.14 13.61
C ARG A 361 19.14 -10.07 14.84
N PRO A 362 18.01 -10.05 15.58
CA PRO A 362 17.88 -10.83 16.81
C PRO A 362 17.61 -12.30 16.48
N LEU A 363 17.18 -12.57 15.24
CA LEU A 363 17.01 -13.91 14.70
C LEU A 363 18.31 -14.74 14.76
N TYR A 364 19.48 -14.08 14.71
CA TYR A 364 20.76 -14.76 14.88
C TYR A 364 21.00 -15.23 16.32
N ALA A 365 20.32 -14.65 17.32
CA ALA A 365 20.34 -15.17 18.68
C ALA A 365 19.54 -16.48 18.80
N THR A 366 18.56 -16.71 17.91
CA THR A 366 17.75 -17.94 17.89
C THR A 366 18.60 -19.18 17.62
N CYS A 367 19.76 -19.03 16.96
CA CYS A 367 20.71 -20.12 16.75
C CYS A 367 21.15 -20.77 18.08
N ASN A 368 21.31 -19.98 19.13
CA ASN A 368 21.78 -20.45 20.44
C ASN A 368 20.74 -21.28 21.22
N LEU A 369 19.49 -21.34 20.74
CA LEU A 369 18.47 -22.23 21.32
C LEU A 369 18.80 -23.71 21.07
N CYS A 370 19.50 -24.00 19.98
CA CYS A 370 19.82 -25.36 19.56
C CYS A 370 21.34 -25.61 19.41
N HIS A 371 22.13 -24.56 19.20
CA HIS A 371 23.58 -24.65 19.02
C HIS A 371 24.33 -24.07 20.22
N LEU A 372 25.47 -24.69 20.56
CA LEU A 372 26.36 -24.16 21.61
C LEU A 372 26.99 -22.83 21.15
N PRO A 373 27.18 -21.84 22.06
CA PRO A 373 27.70 -20.51 21.70
C PRO A 373 29.02 -20.53 20.93
N ASP A 374 29.96 -21.40 21.31
CA ASP A 374 31.29 -21.49 20.65
C ASP A 374 31.31 -22.48 19.47
N SER A 375 30.14 -22.88 18.97
CA SER A 375 30.06 -23.83 17.86
C SER A 375 30.32 -23.16 16.52
N LYS A 376 30.82 -23.94 15.56
CA LYS A 376 31.00 -23.50 14.16
C LYS A 376 29.70 -22.94 13.54
N ALA A 377 28.54 -23.43 13.98
CA ALA A 377 27.24 -22.98 13.48
C ALA A 377 26.94 -21.53 13.91
N VAL A 378 27.21 -21.19 15.18
CA VAL A 378 27.02 -19.84 15.70
C VAL A 378 28.01 -18.86 15.08
N THR A 379 29.28 -19.25 14.92
CA THR A 379 30.28 -18.43 14.22
C THR A 379 29.88 -18.17 12.76
N LEU A 380 29.30 -19.16 12.07
CA LEU A 380 28.77 -18.99 10.72
C LEU A 380 27.62 -17.98 10.70
N ALA A 381 26.66 -18.13 11.61
CA ALA A 381 25.56 -17.20 11.80
C ALA A 381 26.04 -15.76 12.04
N GLU A 382 27.04 -15.56 12.92
CA GLU A 382 27.64 -14.26 13.16
C GLU A 382 28.30 -13.67 11.90
N LYS A 383 28.98 -14.50 11.09
CA LYS A 383 29.56 -14.04 9.82
C LYS A 383 28.47 -13.56 8.85
N LEU A 384 27.39 -14.32 8.68
CA LEU A 384 26.25 -13.93 7.84
C LEU A 384 25.62 -12.62 8.32
N LYS A 385 25.43 -12.50 9.63
CA LYS A 385 24.92 -11.30 10.30
C LYS A 385 25.77 -10.06 10.00
N VAL A 386 27.09 -10.20 10.01
CA VAL A 386 28.03 -9.10 9.72
C VAL A 386 27.95 -8.69 8.24
N LEU A 387 27.95 -9.67 7.33
CA LEU A 387 27.91 -9.42 5.88
C LEU A 387 26.63 -8.69 5.46
N LEU A 388 25.46 -9.23 5.81
CA LEU A 388 24.17 -8.72 5.36
C LEU A 388 23.93 -7.30 5.84
N VAL A 389 24.19 -7.04 7.11
CA VAL A 389 23.90 -5.70 7.62
C VAL A 389 25.02 -4.71 7.36
N GLY A 390 26.26 -5.16 7.19
CA GLY A 390 27.29 -4.29 6.62
C GLY A 390 26.89 -3.77 5.24
N ALA A 391 26.30 -4.63 4.39
CA ALA A 391 25.76 -4.21 3.10
C ALA A 391 24.51 -3.32 3.24
N GLN A 392 23.57 -3.67 4.12
CA GLN A 392 22.39 -2.84 4.38
C GLN A 392 22.76 -1.43 4.84
N GLN A 393 23.65 -1.33 5.84
CA GLN A 393 24.12 -0.06 6.36
C GLN A 393 24.82 0.77 5.27
N ALA A 394 25.65 0.15 4.43
CA ALA A 394 26.30 0.85 3.33
C ALA A 394 25.28 1.41 2.32
N VAL A 395 24.22 0.65 2.00
CA VAL A 395 23.13 1.10 1.14
C VAL A 395 22.38 2.27 1.77
N GLU A 396 21.98 2.16 3.04
CA GLU A 396 21.28 3.21 3.78
C GLU A 396 22.10 4.51 3.88
N GLU A 397 23.39 4.42 4.20
CA GLU A 397 24.30 5.56 4.27
C GLU A 397 24.47 6.26 2.91
N ALA A 398 24.58 5.48 1.82
CA ALA A 398 24.69 6.03 0.47
C ALA A 398 23.38 6.71 0.03
N GLU A 399 22.22 6.14 0.35
CA GLU A 399 20.92 6.75 0.08
C GLU A 399 20.71 8.04 0.87
N ALA A 400 21.11 8.05 2.15
CA ALA A 400 21.07 9.26 2.98
C ALA A 400 21.94 10.38 2.39
N ALA A 401 23.16 10.06 1.93
CA ALA A 401 24.04 11.03 1.26
C ALA A 401 23.42 11.59 -0.04
N LEU A 402 22.72 10.76 -0.82
CA LEU A 402 22.01 11.20 -2.02
C LEU A 402 20.85 12.15 -1.70
N ILE A 403 20.07 11.85 -0.66
CA ILE A 403 18.99 12.72 -0.18
C ILE A 403 19.57 14.08 0.26
N GLU A 404 20.69 14.07 0.98
CA GLU A 404 21.37 15.31 1.39
C GLU A 404 21.83 16.14 0.19
N ALA A 405 22.44 15.49 -0.82
CA ALA A 405 22.89 16.16 -2.03
C ALA A 405 21.73 16.74 -2.86
N GLU A 406 20.63 16.01 -2.99
CA GLU A 406 19.43 16.48 -3.68
C GLU A 406 18.78 17.67 -2.96
N ALA A 407 18.72 17.65 -1.62
CA ALA A 407 18.25 18.78 -0.84
C ALA A 407 19.09 20.06 -1.06
N GLN A 408 20.34 19.91 -1.49
CA GLN A 408 21.23 20.99 -1.88
C GLN A 408 21.22 21.29 -3.39
N ALA A 409 20.24 20.75 -4.12
CA ALA A 409 20.04 20.91 -5.56
C ALA A 409 21.21 20.41 -6.44
N TYR A 410 21.96 19.41 -5.97
CA TYR A 410 22.89 18.67 -6.83
C TYR A 410 22.13 17.71 -7.75
N GLU A 411 22.63 17.54 -8.98
CA GLU A 411 22.15 16.52 -9.91
C GLU A 411 22.63 15.14 -9.42
N VAL A 412 21.70 14.25 -9.10
CA VAL A 412 22.00 12.94 -8.49
C VAL A 412 21.47 11.75 -9.29
N SER A 413 20.83 11.97 -10.45
CA SER A 413 20.21 10.91 -11.25
C SER A 413 21.18 9.79 -11.65
N PRO A 414 22.43 10.05 -12.08
CA PRO A 414 23.40 9.01 -12.40
C PRO A 414 23.69 8.08 -11.21
N TYR A 415 23.74 8.63 -9.99
CA TYR A 415 23.98 7.86 -8.78
C TYR A 415 22.75 7.06 -8.35
N ARG A 416 21.54 7.59 -8.57
CA ARG A 416 20.29 6.86 -8.31
C ARG A 416 20.20 5.58 -9.12
N SER A 417 20.56 5.63 -10.41
CA SER A 417 20.60 4.44 -11.26
C SER A 417 21.56 3.36 -10.73
N ARG A 418 22.73 3.76 -10.21
CA ARG A 418 23.68 2.84 -9.59
C ARG A 418 23.18 2.29 -8.25
N MET A 419 22.47 3.10 -7.48
CA MET A 419 21.87 2.63 -6.23
C MET A 419 20.75 1.62 -6.44
N ILE A 420 20.04 1.67 -7.57
CA ILE A 420 19.10 0.61 -7.94
C ILE A 420 19.83 -0.74 -8.08
N GLU A 421 21.01 -0.76 -8.69
CA GLU A 421 21.84 -1.97 -8.81
C GLU A 421 22.32 -2.46 -7.43
N ALA A 422 22.85 -1.57 -6.58
CA ALA A 422 23.29 -1.92 -5.23
C ALA A 422 22.14 -2.53 -4.41
N ARG A 423 20.96 -1.91 -4.48
CA ARG A 423 19.75 -2.37 -3.79
C ARG A 423 19.28 -3.71 -4.35
N ALA A 424 19.38 -3.95 -5.65
CA ALA A 424 19.03 -5.23 -6.26
C ALA A 424 19.88 -6.38 -5.69
N TYR A 425 21.20 -6.19 -5.59
CA TYR A 425 22.09 -7.19 -4.97
C TYR A 425 21.75 -7.44 -3.49
N LEU A 426 21.41 -6.39 -2.73
CA LEU A 426 20.99 -6.55 -1.33
C LEU A 426 19.67 -7.34 -1.24
N ILE A 427 18.67 -6.98 -2.05
CA ILE A 427 17.38 -7.68 -2.11
C ILE A 427 17.56 -9.15 -2.49
N GLU A 428 18.48 -9.46 -3.41
CA GLU A 428 18.80 -10.83 -3.79
C GLU A 428 19.48 -11.61 -2.64
N ALA A 429 20.33 -10.96 -1.85
CA ALA A 429 21.02 -11.58 -0.72
C ALA A 429 20.08 -11.99 0.42
N LEU A 430 18.97 -11.27 0.62
CA LEU A 430 18.03 -11.52 1.72
C LEU A 430 17.41 -12.93 1.70
N PRO A 431 16.80 -13.42 0.62
CA PRO A 431 16.30 -14.80 0.59
C PRO A 431 17.44 -15.82 0.58
N VAL A 432 18.56 -15.52 -0.10
CA VAL A 432 19.74 -16.41 -0.19
C VAL A 432 20.29 -16.76 1.19
N GLN A 433 20.15 -15.89 2.19
CA GLN A 433 20.61 -16.18 3.55
C GLN A 433 20.08 -17.51 4.13
N HIS A 434 18.91 -17.95 3.68
CA HIS A 434 18.31 -19.21 4.11
C HIS A 434 19.05 -20.46 3.60
N SER A 435 19.96 -20.34 2.63
CA SER A 435 20.84 -21.43 2.19
C SER A 435 21.97 -21.70 3.19
N LEU A 436 22.28 -20.71 4.04
CA LEU A 436 23.44 -20.68 4.92
C LEU A 436 24.79 -20.78 4.17
N ASP A 437 24.81 -20.49 2.86
CA ASP A 437 26.02 -20.43 2.05
C ASP A 437 26.69 -19.06 2.17
N VAL A 438 27.72 -19.01 3.01
CA VAL A 438 28.52 -17.81 3.27
C VAL A 438 29.13 -17.25 1.99
N ALA A 439 29.62 -18.08 1.08
CA ALA A 439 30.35 -17.60 -0.10
C ALA A 439 29.39 -16.89 -1.07
N GLN A 440 28.19 -17.45 -1.25
CA GLN A 440 27.16 -16.84 -2.08
C GLN A 440 26.68 -15.49 -1.52
N ILE A 441 26.46 -15.42 -0.20
CA ILE A 441 26.00 -14.21 0.49
C ILE A 441 27.10 -13.15 0.49
N GLU A 442 28.36 -13.55 0.73
CA GLU A 442 29.52 -12.68 0.70
C GLU A 442 29.68 -12.01 -0.68
N GLU A 443 29.48 -12.74 -1.78
CA GLU A 443 29.57 -12.17 -3.12
C GLU A 443 28.50 -11.09 -3.37
N LEU A 444 27.23 -11.37 -3.06
CA LEU A 444 26.13 -10.42 -3.26
C LEU A 444 26.28 -9.18 -2.37
N THR A 445 26.57 -9.38 -1.08
CA THR A 445 26.74 -8.30 -0.11
C THR A 445 27.96 -7.44 -0.43
N ARG A 446 29.06 -8.04 -0.91
CA ARG A 446 30.26 -7.31 -1.35
C ARG A 446 29.95 -6.41 -2.56
N ARG A 447 29.16 -6.86 -3.54
CA ARG A 447 28.76 -6.04 -4.69
C ARG A 447 27.89 -4.87 -4.27
N ALA A 448 26.84 -5.14 -3.48
CA ALA A 448 25.97 -4.09 -2.93
C ALA A 448 26.80 -3.03 -2.20
N ARG A 449 27.64 -3.45 -1.27
CA ARG A 449 28.50 -2.57 -0.48
C ARG A 449 29.49 -1.76 -1.34
N SER A 450 30.18 -2.41 -2.29
CA SER A 450 31.16 -1.74 -3.13
C SER A 450 30.53 -0.63 -3.98
N ILE A 451 29.34 -0.85 -4.53
CA ILE A 451 28.63 0.16 -5.32
C ILE A 451 28.19 1.31 -4.40
N SER A 452 27.61 1.00 -3.23
CA SER A 452 27.14 2.00 -2.28
C SER A 452 28.27 2.87 -1.73
N GLU A 453 29.41 2.27 -1.35
CA GLU A 453 30.58 3.01 -0.86
C GLU A 453 31.18 3.94 -1.94
N ASP A 454 31.24 3.48 -3.19
CA ASP A 454 31.72 4.31 -4.30
C ASP A 454 30.76 5.47 -4.60
N VAL A 455 29.44 5.22 -4.64
CA VAL A 455 28.44 6.29 -4.77
C VAL A 455 28.55 7.30 -3.65
N ARG A 456 28.61 6.83 -2.39
CA ARG A 456 28.74 7.68 -1.20
C ARG A 456 30.01 8.54 -1.27
N SER A 457 31.14 7.96 -1.67
CA SER A 457 32.41 8.66 -1.85
C SER A 457 32.30 9.78 -2.89
N GLN A 458 31.72 9.49 -4.05
CA GLN A 458 31.55 10.49 -5.12
C GLN A 458 30.61 11.62 -4.70
N VAL A 459 29.51 11.30 -4.01
CA VAL A 459 28.56 12.30 -3.49
C VAL A 459 29.21 13.19 -2.43
N HIS A 460 29.97 12.63 -1.49
CA HIS A 460 30.74 13.44 -0.53
C HIS A 460 31.76 14.34 -1.24
N GLY A 461 32.38 13.85 -2.31
CA GLY A 461 33.22 14.65 -3.21
C GLY A 461 32.48 15.90 -3.70
N LEU A 462 31.26 15.75 -4.23
CA LEU A 462 30.42 16.86 -4.68
C LEU A 462 30.13 17.88 -3.55
N LEU A 463 29.78 17.38 -2.36
CA LEU A 463 29.46 18.21 -1.20
C LEU A 463 30.70 19.00 -0.71
N SER A 464 31.89 18.41 -0.75
CA SER A 464 33.12 19.03 -0.27
C SER A 464 33.57 20.25 -1.09
N VAL A 465 33.31 20.24 -2.41
CA VAL A 465 33.68 21.32 -3.35
C VAL A 465 32.89 22.61 -3.10
N ARG A 466 31.76 22.54 -2.38
CA ARG A 466 30.94 23.70 -2.02
C ARG A 466 31.70 24.76 -1.24
N SER A 467 32.47 24.33 -0.23
CA SER A 467 33.24 25.24 0.64
C SER A 467 34.23 26.08 -0.18
N LEU A 468 34.95 25.42 -1.10
CA LEU A 468 35.87 26.03 -2.04
C LEU A 468 35.16 27.02 -2.98
N ARG A 469 33.98 26.67 -3.50
CA ARG A 469 33.17 27.56 -4.36
C ARG A 469 32.71 28.81 -3.62
N LEU A 470 32.30 28.69 -2.35
CA LEU A 470 31.88 29.83 -1.53
C LEU A 470 33.05 30.78 -1.22
N VAL A 471 34.23 30.23 -0.92
CA VAL A 471 35.45 31.04 -0.73
C VAL A 471 35.82 31.77 -2.03
N GLY A 472 35.80 31.06 -3.17
CA GLY A 472 36.04 31.67 -4.49
C GLY A 472 35.05 32.79 -4.81
N LEU A 473 33.76 32.58 -4.50
CA LEU A 473 32.73 33.60 -4.69
C LEU A 473 32.95 34.82 -3.79
N ALA A 474 33.32 34.62 -2.53
CA ALA A 474 33.64 35.71 -1.61
C ALA A 474 34.84 36.55 -2.10
N LEU A 475 35.87 35.91 -2.66
CA LEU A 475 37.01 36.61 -3.26
C LEU A 475 36.61 37.43 -4.50
N ILE A 476 35.78 36.86 -5.38
CA ILE A 476 35.26 37.57 -6.57
C ILE A 476 34.44 38.79 -6.15
N TRP A 477 33.52 38.65 -5.19
CA TRP A 477 32.75 39.78 -4.68
C TRP A 477 33.60 40.81 -3.96
N GLY A 478 34.62 40.38 -3.20
CA GLY A 478 35.58 41.28 -2.60
C GLY A 478 36.28 42.16 -3.63
N TYR A 479 36.72 41.56 -4.74
CA TYR A 479 37.32 42.28 -5.87
C TYR A 479 36.33 43.24 -6.56
N LEU A 480 35.09 42.79 -6.82
CA LEU A 480 34.06 43.61 -7.44
C LEU A 480 33.67 44.82 -6.58
N VAL A 481 33.53 44.62 -5.26
CA VAL A 481 33.24 45.69 -4.30
C VAL A 481 34.40 46.67 -4.22
N LEU A 482 35.65 46.19 -4.17
CA LEU A 482 36.84 47.05 -4.20
C LEU A 482 36.87 47.90 -5.48
N THR A 483 36.62 47.27 -6.63
CA THR A 483 36.56 47.95 -7.93
C THR A 483 35.45 49.02 -7.95
N LEU A 484 34.28 48.71 -7.39
CA LEU A 484 33.18 49.65 -7.25
C LEU A 484 33.56 50.84 -6.35
N ILE A 485 34.23 50.59 -5.22
CA ILE A 485 34.72 51.65 -4.32
C ILE A 485 35.69 52.58 -5.06
N VAL A 486 36.66 52.02 -5.80
CA VAL A 486 37.61 52.81 -6.61
C VAL A 486 36.87 53.68 -7.64
N ILE A 487 35.90 53.11 -8.35
CA ILE A 487 35.06 53.83 -9.33
C ILE A 487 34.29 54.99 -8.66
N LEU A 488 33.71 54.75 -7.47
CA LEU A 488 32.95 55.75 -6.73
C LEU A 488 33.86 56.87 -6.16
N LEU A 489 35.06 56.52 -5.68
CA LEU A 489 36.07 57.48 -5.23
C LEU A 489 36.56 58.36 -6.39
N TYR A 490 36.89 57.75 -7.53
CA TYR A 490 37.26 58.47 -8.75
C TYR A 490 36.15 59.44 -9.20
N ARG A 491 34.88 59.00 -9.14
CA ARG A 491 33.72 59.86 -9.43
C ARG A 491 33.59 61.03 -8.45
N ARG A 492 33.85 60.80 -7.17
CA ARG A 492 33.80 61.85 -6.13
C ARG A 492 34.88 62.91 -6.35
N GLU A 493 36.08 62.47 -6.71
CA GLU A 493 37.22 63.35 -7.00
C GLU A 493 36.97 64.17 -8.27
N ARG A 494 36.47 63.54 -9.34
CA ARG A 494 36.10 64.22 -10.59
C ARG A 494 34.90 65.18 -10.48
N ARG A 495 34.07 65.05 -9.43
CA ARG A 495 32.98 66.01 -9.13
C ARG A 495 33.45 67.19 -8.27
N ARG A 496 34.60 67.05 -7.60
CA ARG A 496 35.23 68.07 -6.75
C ARG A 496 36.18 68.99 -7.52
N GLY A 497 36.86 68.47 -8.54
CA GLY A 497 37.43 69.29 -9.63
C GLY A 497 36.35 69.75 -10.60
#